data_AF-A0A536MGB1-F1
#
_entry.id   AF-A0A536MGB1-F1
#
_cell.length_a   1.000
_cell.length_b   1.000
_cell.length_c   1.000
_cell.angle_alpha   90.00
_cell.angle_beta   90.00
_cell.angle_gamma   90.00
#
_symmetry.space_group_name_H-M   'P 1'
#
loop_
_entity.id
_entity.type
_entity.pdbx_description
1 polymer ?
#
loop_
_entity_poly.entity_id
_entity_poly.type
_entity_poly.pdbx_seq_one_letter_code
_entity_poly.pdbx_strand_id
1 'polypeptide(L)'
;AAIATFGVAALATAFVAGRRPLAVIGGVILVLLGARILMERRRASEAAPPVTGRGQAWAYVSTLGLTITNPATIISFAALAATLGLGTGGSFVRPMLVVIGVLLGSAAWWCILVIGASLLRSRLTPRVVGWISTVSGLAIAVLGILAVISAFSG
;
A
#
# COMPACT_ATOMS: atom_id res chain seq x y z
N ALA A 1 -9.35 29.56 4.01
CA ALA A 1 -8.44 29.38 5.16
C ALA A 1 -9.15 28.61 6.27
N ALA A 2 -10.13 29.17 6.98
CA ALA A 2 -10.81 28.51 8.11
C ALA A 2 -11.33 27.08 7.83
N ILE A 3 -12.01 26.84 6.71
CA ILE A 3 -12.49 25.48 6.35
C ILE A 3 -11.34 24.50 6.15
N ALA A 4 -10.20 24.96 5.61
CA ALA A 4 -9.02 24.12 5.45
C ALA A 4 -8.30 23.89 6.79
N THR A 5 -8.17 24.90 7.65
CA THR A 5 -7.52 24.76 8.96
C THR A 5 -8.37 23.96 9.95
N PHE A 6 -9.67 24.26 10.06
CA PHE A 6 -10.61 23.50 10.88
C PHE A 6 -10.90 22.12 10.28
N GLY A 7 -10.95 22.00 8.96
CA GLY A 7 -11.09 20.70 8.28
C GLY A 7 -9.89 19.80 8.51
N VAL A 8 -8.66 20.32 8.37
CA VAL A 8 -7.42 19.57 8.67
C VAL A 8 -7.31 19.27 10.18
N ALA A 9 -7.69 20.19 11.06
CA ALA A 9 -7.72 19.94 12.50
C ALA A 9 -8.78 18.88 12.89
N ALA A 10 -9.96 18.91 12.28
CA ALA A 10 -11.01 17.90 12.47
C ALA A 10 -10.58 16.53 11.92
N LEU A 11 -9.92 16.49 10.76
CA LEU A 11 -9.38 15.26 10.20
C LEU A 11 -8.25 14.71 11.07
N ALA A 12 -7.33 15.57 11.53
CA ALA A 12 -6.23 15.19 12.41
C ALA A 12 -6.75 14.67 13.76
N THR A 13 -7.74 15.33 14.36
CA THR A 13 -8.37 14.87 15.61
C THR A 13 -9.16 13.58 15.43
N ALA A 14 -9.87 13.40 14.32
CA ALA A 14 -10.53 12.14 13.97
C ALA A 14 -9.53 11.01 13.72
N PHE A 15 -8.40 11.27 13.05
CA PHE A 15 -7.32 10.31 12.85
C PHE A 15 -6.63 9.94 14.17
N VAL A 16 -6.44 10.92 15.07
CA VAL A 16 -5.85 10.68 16.40
C VAL A 16 -6.81 9.88 17.29
N ALA A 17 -8.11 10.20 17.28
CA ALA A 17 -9.13 9.46 18.03
C ALA A 17 -9.36 8.04 17.46
N GLY A 18 -9.31 7.89 16.14
CA GLY A 18 -9.44 6.61 15.43
C GLY A 18 -8.15 5.79 15.33
N ARG A 19 -7.01 6.33 15.78
CA ARG A 19 -5.68 5.72 15.59
C ARG A 19 -5.59 4.32 16.18
N ARG A 20 -6.11 4.14 17.39
CA ARG A 20 -6.11 2.85 18.09
C ARG A 20 -6.96 1.78 17.39
N PRO A 21 -8.28 1.99 17.13
CA PRO A 21 -9.07 0.99 16.44
C PRO A 21 -8.56 0.71 15.01
N LEU A 22 -8.10 1.73 14.28
CA LEU A 22 -7.50 1.54 12.96
C LEU A 22 -6.21 0.70 13.00
N ALA A 23 -5.31 0.97 13.96
CA ALA A 23 -4.07 0.22 14.11
C ALA A 23 -4.31 -1.23 14.55
N VAL A 24 -5.28 -1.46 15.46
CA VAL A 24 -5.65 -2.83 15.89
C VAL A 24 -6.30 -3.60 14.76
N ILE A 25 -7.33 -3.04 14.10
CA ILE A 25 -8.04 -3.72 13.01
C ILE A 25 -7.09 -3.97 11.83
N GLY A 26 -6.35 -2.95 11.40
CA GLY A 26 -5.38 -3.07 10.32
C GLY A 26 -4.26 -4.06 10.66
N GLY A 27 -3.75 -4.02 11.89
CA GLY A 27 -2.74 -4.95 12.37
C GLY A 27 -3.22 -6.41 12.37
N VAL A 28 -4.44 -6.68 12.87
CA VAL A 28 -5.06 -8.00 12.81
C VAL A 28 -5.24 -8.47 11.37
N ILE A 29 -5.73 -7.62 10.47
CA ILE A 29 -5.87 -7.93 9.04
C ILE A 29 -4.51 -8.31 8.43
N LEU A 30 -3.44 -7.57 8.75
CA LEU A 30 -2.09 -7.87 8.27
C LEU A 30 -1.58 -9.21 8.81
N VAL A 31 -1.78 -9.50 10.10
CA VAL A 31 -1.41 -10.81 10.68
C VAL A 31 -2.14 -11.95 9.98
N LEU A 32 -3.45 -11.82 9.78
CA LEU A 32 -4.25 -12.82 9.07
C LEU A 32 -3.79 -12.99 7.62
N LEU A 33 -3.45 -11.89 6.93
CA LEU A 33 -2.94 -11.92 5.57
C LEU A 33 -1.57 -12.61 5.49
N GLY A 34 -0.64 -12.27 6.39
CA GLY A 34 0.67 -12.91 6.48
C GLY A 34 0.58 -14.41 6.76
N ALA A 35 -0.29 -14.80 7.70
CA ALA A 35 -0.57 -16.21 7.99
C ALA A 35 -1.17 -16.93 6.78
N ARG A 36 -2.14 -16.31 6.09
CA ARG A 36 -2.76 -16.85 4.89
C ARG A 36 -1.74 -17.08 3.77
N ILE A 37 -0.84 -16.13 3.53
CA ILE A 37 0.24 -16.27 2.53
C ILE A 37 1.11 -17.50 2.85
N LEU A 38 1.44 -17.70 4.13
CA LEU A 38 2.27 -18.83 4.56
C LEU A 38 1.52 -20.18 4.45
N MET A 39 0.21 -20.20 4.73
CA MET A 39 -0.63 -21.39 4.60
C MET A 39 -0.90 -21.76 3.14
N GLU A 40 -1.20 -20.79 2.27
CA GLU A 40 -1.40 -21.02 0.83
C GLU A 40 -0.12 -21.51 0.17
N ARG A 41 1.05 -21.04 0.62
CA ARG A 41 2.35 -21.59 0.20
C ARG A 41 2.52 -23.06 0.55
N ARG A 42 2.19 -23.44 1.78
CA ARG A 42 2.26 -24.84 2.23
C ARG A 42 1.37 -25.73 1.37
N ARG A 43 0.14 -25.28 1.07
CA ARG A 43 -0.81 -26.00 0.20
C ARG A 43 -0.39 -26.07 -1.26
N ALA A 44 0.17 -25.01 -1.82
CA ALA A 44 0.67 -25.01 -3.20
C ALA A 44 1.85 -25.98 -3.41
N SER A 45 2.53 -26.39 -2.34
CA SER A 45 3.51 -27.48 -2.39
C SER A 45 2.88 -28.87 -2.41
N GLU A 46 1.58 -29.02 -2.13
CA GLU A 46 0.86 -30.30 -2.02
C GLU A 46 -0.14 -30.54 -3.16
N ALA A 47 -0.75 -29.49 -3.73
CA ALA A 47 -1.45 -29.53 -5.03
C ALA A 47 -1.86 -28.10 -5.46
N ALA A 48 -1.69 -27.75 -6.74
CA ALA A 48 -2.12 -26.45 -7.26
C ALA A 48 -3.62 -26.46 -7.60
N PRO A 49 -4.46 -25.64 -6.94
CA PRO A 49 -5.86 -25.49 -7.34
C PRO A 49 -5.97 -24.67 -8.64
N PRO A 50 -7.01 -24.88 -9.46
CA PRO A 50 -7.19 -24.15 -10.70
C PRO A 50 -7.49 -22.67 -10.43
N VAL A 51 -6.79 -21.78 -11.14
CA VAL A 51 -7.01 -20.33 -11.08
C VAL A 51 -8.27 -20.00 -11.89
N THR A 52 -9.35 -19.62 -11.21
CA THR A 52 -10.62 -19.23 -11.89
C THR A 52 -10.59 -17.76 -12.33
N GLY A 53 -11.11 -17.45 -13.53
CA GLY A 53 -11.15 -16.07 -14.07
C GLY A 53 -11.93 -15.05 -13.21
N ARG A 54 -12.89 -15.50 -12.40
CA ARG A 54 -13.61 -14.66 -11.42
C ARG A 54 -12.67 -14.09 -10.35
N GLY A 55 -11.56 -14.77 -10.06
CA GLY A 55 -10.52 -14.31 -9.13
C GLY A 55 -9.70 -13.13 -9.65
N GLN A 56 -9.48 -13.01 -10.97
CA GLN A 56 -8.69 -11.91 -11.57
C GLN A 56 -9.44 -10.59 -11.56
N ALA A 57 -10.73 -10.59 -11.93
CA ALA A 57 -11.56 -9.39 -11.88
C ALA A 57 -11.71 -8.89 -10.44
N TRP A 58 -11.93 -9.80 -9.49
CA TRP A 58 -11.97 -9.45 -8.07
C TRP A 58 -10.61 -8.91 -7.58
N ALA A 59 -9.50 -9.56 -7.92
CA ALA A 59 -8.17 -9.08 -7.55
C ALA A 59 -7.86 -7.69 -8.11
N TYR A 60 -8.27 -7.40 -9.35
CA TYR A 60 -8.12 -6.07 -9.93
C TYR A 60 -8.95 -5.03 -9.17
N VAL A 61 -10.24 -5.28 -8.97
CA VAL A 61 -11.14 -4.34 -8.27
C VAL A 61 -10.73 -4.15 -6.82
N SER A 62 -10.33 -5.21 -6.13
CA SER A 62 -9.87 -5.12 -4.73
C SER A 62 -8.55 -4.34 -4.62
N THR A 63 -7.61 -4.55 -5.55
CA THR A 63 -6.34 -3.82 -5.55
C THR A 63 -6.56 -2.36 -5.91
N LEU A 64 -7.44 -2.07 -6.87
CA LEU A 64 -7.80 -0.71 -7.26
C LEU A 64 -8.53 0.03 -6.13
N GLY A 65 -9.51 -0.61 -5.49
CA GLY A 65 -10.17 -0.08 -4.29
C GLY A 65 -9.18 0.18 -3.16
N LEU A 66 -8.31 -0.79 -2.84
CA LEU A 66 -7.27 -0.64 -1.82
C LEU A 66 -6.33 0.53 -2.10
N THR A 67 -5.94 0.71 -3.36
CA THR A 67 -5.01 1.77 -3.78
C THR A 67 -5.68 3.14 -3.74
N ILE A 68 -6.93 3.26 -4.20
CA ILE A 68 -7.71 4.51 -4.15
C ILE A 68 -7.98 4.91 -2.70
N THR A 69 -8.28 3.95 -1.83
CA THR A 69 -8.53 4.21 -0.41
C THR A 69 -7.25 4.49 0.37
N ASN A 70 -6.04 4.34 -0.19
CA ASN A 70 -4.78 4.49 0.53
C ASN A 70 -4.64 5.92 1.12
N PRO A 71 -4.93 6.09 2.43
CA PRO A 71 -5.04 7.41 3.02
C PRO A 71 -3.67 8.06 3.18
N ALA A 72 -2.61 7.25 3.29
CA ALA A 72 -1.24 7.74 3.35
C ALA A 72 -0.83 8.48 2.06
N THR A 73 -1.26 8.00 0.89
CA THR A 73 -0.96 8.66 -0.39
C THR A 73 -1.66 10.02 -0.49
N ILE A 74 -2.95 10.07 -0.13
CA ILE A 74 -3.74 11.31 -0.14
C ILE A 74 -3.12 12.35 0.81
N ILE A 75 -2.82 11.94 2.05
CA ILE A 75 -2.21 12.83 3.06
C ILE A 75 -0.82 13.29 2.61
N SER A 76 0.01 12.41 2.06
CA SER A 76 1.36 12.75 1.60
C SER A 76 1.34 13.79 0.48
N PHE A 77 0.47 13.62 -0.52
CA PHE A 77 0.34 14.61 -1.59
C PHE A 77 -0.32 15.90 -1.13
N ALA A 78 -1.28 15.85 -0.21
CA ALA A 78 -1.84 17.05 0.40
C ALA A 78 -0.77 17.85 1.17
N ALA A 79 0.08 17.17 1.95
CA ALA A 79 1.20 17.78 2.66
C ALA A 79 2.25 18.35 1.70
N LEU A 80 2.57 17.64 0.63
CA LEU A 80 3.48 18.10 -0.42
C LEU A 80 2.93 19.35 -1.14
N ALA A 81 1.64 19.36 -1.46
CA ALA A 81 0.96 20.50 -2.07
C ALA A 81 0.95 21.72 -1.12
N ALA A 82 0.70 21.51 0.17
CA ALA A 82 0.74 22.56 1.18
C ALA A 82 2.16 23.13 1.34
N THR A 83 3.18 22.28 1.42
CA THR A 83 4.59 22.68 1.57
C THR A 83 5.09 23.47 0.36
N LEU A 84 4.69 23.07 -0.85
CA LEU A 84 5.10 23.74 -2.09
C LEU A 84 4.21 24.95 -2.46
N GLY A 85 3.18 25.24 -1.66
CA GLY A 85 2.22 26.31 -1.94
C GLY A 85 1.47 26.12 -3.26
N LEU A 86 1.18 24.87 -3.64
CA LEU A 86 0.47 24.57 -4.89
C LEU A 86 -0.96 25.12 -4.81
N GLY A 87 -1.37 25.93 -5.79
CA GLY A 87 -2.72 26.49 -5.89
C GLY A 87 -2.94 27.85 -5.20
N THR A 88 -1.94 28.44 -4.53
CA THR A 88 -2.07 29.74 -3.85
C THR A 88 -1.79 30.95 -4.76
N GLY A 89 -1.22 30.74 -5.95
CA GLY A 89 -0.78 31.81 -6.87
C GLY A 89 -1.57 31.93 -8.17
N GLY A 90 -2.76 31.33 -8.28
CA GLY A 90 -3.61 31.40 -9.50
C GLY A 90 -3.07 30.69 -10.76
N SER A 91 -1.83 30.18 -10.72
CA SER A 91 -1.17 29.49 -11.83
C SER A 91 -1.18 27.97 -11.65
N PHE A 92 -1.62 27.25 -12.69
CA PHE A 92 -1.66 25.78 -12.74
C PHE A 92 -0.33 25.14 -13.14
N VAL A 93 0.68 25.93 -13.49
CA VAL A 93 1.97 25.41 -14.01
C VAL A 93 2.70 24.58 -12.97
N ARG A 94 2.84 25.07 -11.73
CA ARG A 94 3.55 24.34 -10.66
C ARG A 94 2.84 23.02 -10.27
N PRO A 95 1.51 22.98 -10.04
CA PRO A 95 0.80 21.72 -9.83
C PRO A 95 0.98 20.73 -10.99
N MET A 96 0.91 21.21 -12.24
CA MET A 96 1.06 20.35 -13.42
C MET A 96 2.46 19.72 -13.51
N LEU A 97 3.52 20.48 -13.21
CA LEU A 97 4.89 19.96 -13.18
C LEU A 97 5.07 18.86 -12.13
N VAL A 98 4.47 19.01 -10.95
CA VAL A 98 4.49 17.98 -9.90
C VAL A 98 3.77 16.72 -10.37
N VAL A 99 2.58 16.84 -10.97
CA VAL A 99 1.83 15.71 -11.50
C VAL A 99 2.60 14.97 -12.59
N ILE A 100 3.19 15.70 -13.55
CA ILE A 100 4.04 15.12 -14.60
C ILE A 100 5.25 14.43 -14.00
N GLY A 101 5.91 15.05 -13.02
CA GLY A 101 7.05 14.46 -12.32
C GLY A 101 6.69 13.15 -11.60
N VAL A 102 5.58 13.12 -10.87
CA VAL A 102 5.07 11.91 -10.20
C VAL A 102 4.72 10.82 -11.23
N LEU A 103 4.10 11.21 -12.35
CA LEU A 103 3.74 10.28 -13.42
C LEU A 103 4.98 9.65 -14.06
N LEU A 104 5.96 10.48 -14.46
CA LEU A 104 7.20 10.02 -15.07
C LEU A 104 8.04 9.18 -14.10
N GLY A 105 8.13 9.61 -12.84
CA GLY A 105 8.81 8.85 -11.79
C GLY A 105 8.18 7.48 -11.56
N SER A 106 6.84 7.42 -11.52
CA SER A 106 6.09 6.16 -11.37
C SER A 106 6.26 5.24 -12.59
N ALA A 107 6.22 5.81 -13.80
CA ALA A 107 6.44 5.05 -15.04
C ALA A 107 7.87 4.50 -15.11
N ALA A 108 8.87 5.32 -14.80
CA ALA A 108 10.27 4.91 -14.76
C ALA A 108 10.50 3.81 -13.72
N TRP A 109 9.93 3.96 -12.53
CA TRP A 109 9.98 2.96 -11.48
C TRP A 109 9.37 1.61 -11.93
N TRP A 110 8.17 1.64 -12.51
CA TRP A 110 7.52 0.44 -13.03
C TRP A 110 8.33 -0.22 -14.15
N CYS A 111 8.91 0.57 -15.06
CA CYS A 111 9.81 0.04 -16.10
C CYS A 111 11.00 -0.68 -15.47
N ILE A 112 11.65 -0.09 -14.46
CA ILE A 112 12.77 -0.72 -13.74
C ILE A 112 12.35 -2.03 -13.10
N LEU A 113 11.19 -2.06 -12.41
CA LEU A 113 10.67 -3.27 -11.78
C LEU A 113 10.35 -4.36 -12.81
N VAL A 114 9.68 -4.01 -13.91
CA VAL A 114 9.30 -4.97 -14.96
C VAL A 114 10.54 -5.52 -15.66
N ILE A 115 11.51 -4.67 -16.00
CA ILE A 115 12.77 -5.10 -16.63
C ILE A 115 13.55 -5.99 -15.67
N GLY A 116 13.71 -5.57 -14.41
CA GLY A 116 14.43 -6.35 -13.38
C GLY A 116 13.77 -7.72 -13.15
N ALA A 117 12.45 -7.76 -13.02
CA ALA A 117 11.70 -9.01 -12.87
C ALA A 117 11.80 -9.89 -14.11
N SER A 118 11.78 -9.30 -15.32
CA SER A 118 11.89 -10.04 -16.59
C SER A 118 13.27 -10.65 -16.77
N LEU A 119 14.34 -9.92 -16.44
CA LEU A 119 15.72 -10.42 -16.47
C LEU A 119 15.92 -11.56 -15.45
N LEU A 120 15.33 -11.43 -14.27
CA LEU A 120 15.42 -12.44 -13.22
C LEU A 120 14.42 -13.59 -13.39
N ARG A 121 13.52 -13.53 -14.37
CA ARG A 121 12.44 -14.51 -14.58
C ARG A 121 12.96 -15.93 -14.71
N SER A 122 14.09 -16.13 -15.40
CA SER A 122 14.73 -17.45 -15.54
C SER A 122 15.28 -18.00 -14.22
N ARG A 123 15.52 -17.14 -13.22
CA ARG A 123 15.98 -17.49 -11.86
C ARG A 123 14.82 -17.64 -10.86
N LEU A 124 13.61 -17.20 -11.21
CA LEU A 124 12.40 -17.33 -10.39
C LEU A 124 11.86 -18.77 -10.39
N THR A 125 12.67 -19.71 -9.89
CA THR A 125 12.26 -21.10 -9.68
C THR A 125 11.16 -21.18 -8.60
N PRO A 126 10.35 -22.25 -8.55
CA PRO A 126 9.33 -22.44 -7.51
C PRO A 126 9.88 -22.30 -6.09
N ARG A 127 11.14 -22.70 -5.85
CA ARG A 127 11.84 -22.50 -4.57
C ARG A 127 12.08 -21.04 -4.24
N VAL A 128 12.58 -20.25 -5.20
CA VAL A 128 12.84 -18.81 -5.00
C VAL A 128 11.53 -18.06 -4.77
N VAL A 129 10.52 -18.34 -5.58
CA VAL A 129 9.18 -17.76 -5.44
C VAL A 129 8.59 -18.16 -4.07
N GLY A 130 8.82 -19.38 -3.60
CA GLY A 130 8.51 -19.85 -2.25
C GLY A 130 9.12 -19.01 -1.16
N TRP A 131 10.44 -18.83 -1.20
CA TRP A 131 11.18 -18.00 -0.26
C TRP A 131 10.68 -16.55 -0.22
N ILE A 132 10.44 -15.93 -1.38
CA ILE A 132 9.91 -14.56 -1.47
C ILE A 132 8.58 -14.44 -0.72
N SER A 133 7.66 -15.39 -0.90
CA SER A 133 6.39 -15.32 -0.18
C SER A 133 6.50 -15.65 1.30
N THR A 134 7.39 -16.54 1.71
CA THR A 134 7.62 -16.81 3.13
C THR A 134 8.13 -15.54 3.82
N VAL A 135 9.16 -14.91 3.24
CA VAL A 135 9.73 -13.67 3.77
C VAL A 135 8.70 -12.55 3.75
N SER A 136 7.95 -12.38 2.65
CA SER A 136 6.90 -11.36 2.55
C SER A 136 5.77 -11.61 3.55
N GLY A 137 5.30 -12.85 3.68
CA GLY A 137 4.23 -13.21 4.62
C GLY A 137 4.66 -13.00 6.08
N LEU A 138 5.90 -13.35 6.41
CA LEU A 138 6.47 -13.10 7.73
C LEU A 138 6.63 -11.59 8.01
N ALA A 139 7.17 -10.83 7.05
CA ALA A 139 7.31 -9.39 7.17
C ALA A 139 5.94 -8.71 7.36
N ILE A 140 4.93 -9.10 6.59
CA ILE A 140 3.55 -8.60 6.71
C ILE A 140 2.97 -8.94 8.09
N ALA A 141 3.16 -10.18 8.58
CA ALA A 141 2.69 -10.58 9.90
C ALA A 141 3.37 -9.80 11.03
N VAL A 142 4.70 -9.62 10.96
CA VAL A 142 5.47 -8.83 11.92
C VAL A 142 5.01 -7.37 11.92
N LEU A 143 4.82 -6.76 10.75
CA LEU A 143 4.28 -5.40 10.65
C LEU A 143 2.88 -5.31 11.28
N GLY A 144 2.04 -6.33 11.10
CA GLY A 144 0.74 -6.42 11.75
C GLY A 144 0.83 -6.49 13.28
N ILE A 145 1.71 -7.35 13.81
CA ILE A 145 1.98 -7.46 15.26
C ILE A 145 2.48 -6.14 15.83
N LEU A 146 3.47 -5.52 15.16
CA LEU A 146 4.02 -4.23 15.57
C LEU A 146 2.94 -3.14 15.55
N ALA A 147 2.05 -3.13 14.56
CA ALA A 147 0.93 -2.19 14.51
C ALA A 147 -0.01 -2.35 15.72
N VAL A 148 -0.37 -3.59 16.09
CA VAL A 148 -1.20 -3.87 17.27
C VAL A 148 -0.49 -3.44 18.55
N ILE A 149 0.77 -3.83 18.76
CA ILE A 149 1.55 -3.45 19.95
C ILE A 149 1.63 -1.92 20.06
N SER A 150 1.92 -1.23 18.95
CA SER A 150 2.03 0.23 18.91
C SER A 150 0.74 0.96 19.30
N ALA A 151 -0.42 0.29 19.16
CA ALA A 151 -1.71 0.86 19.52
C ALA A 151 -1.92 0.91 21.05
N PHE A 152 -1.20 0.08 21.80
CA PHE A 152 -1.26 -0.01 23.26
C PHE A 152 -0.05 0.64 23.96
N SER A 153 1.03 0.91 23.21
CA SER A 153 2.24 1.54 23.74
C SER A 153 2.25 3.08 23.63
N GLY A 154 1.12 3.72 23.32
CA GLY A 154 0.96 5.17 23.22
C GLY A 154 -0.40 5.63 23.73
#